data_AF-A0A430S8P9-F1
#
_entry.id   AF-A0A430S8P9-F1
#
_cell.length_a   1.000
_cell.length_b   1.000
_cell.length_c   1.000
_cell.angle_alpha   90.00
_cell.angle_beta   90.00
_cell.angle_gamma   90.00
#
_symmetry.space_group_name_H-M   'P 1'
#
loop_
_entity.id
_entity.type
_entity.pdbx_description
1 polymer ?
#
loop_
_entity_poly.entity_id
_entity_poly.type
_entity_poly.pdbx_seq_one_letter_code
_entity_poly.pdbx_strand_id
1 'polypeptide(L)'
;MPEANTPWLRYLENLRPHLKGRDHRGKRGSLRWLEALMAERGGKAGTVRNILYKDLGSPEEKERLYRVIADLYQEAGPPPPPPPAELFLESARKTLGRDKRRIFRRFLKELEAGGRPQMVVV
;
A
#
# COMPACT_ATOMS: atom_id res chain seq x y z
N MET A 1 21.16 3.71 -11.50
CA MET A 1 20.35 2.89 -10.57
C MET A 1 19.06 2.61 -11.30
N PRO A 2 18.65 1.35 -11.56
CA PRO A 2 17.35 1.13 -12.16
C PRO A 2 16.32 1.64 -11.16
N GLU A 3 15.51 2.61 -11.57
CA GLU A 3 14.42 3.13 -10.74
C GLU A 3 13.58 1.95 -10.29
N ALA A 4 13.51 1.76 -8.97
CA ALA A 4 12.68 0.71 -8.41
C ALA A 4 11.24 1.01 -8.77
N ASN A 5 10.70 0.31 -9.77
CA ASN A 5 9.37 0.55 -10.33
C ASN A 5 8.26 -0.03 -9.43
N THR A 6 8.39 0.16 -8.12
CA THR A 6 7.38 -0.28 -7.17
C THR A 6 6.16 0.63 -7.27
N PRO A 7 4.94 0.12 -7.03
CA PRO A 7 3.76 0.98 -6.95
C PRO A 7 3.91 2.08 -5.89
N TRP A 8 4.60 1.78 -4.79
CA TRP A 8 4.84 2.67 -3.68
C TRP A 8 5.65 3.91 -4.04
N LEU A 9 6.76 3.71 -4.75
CA LEU A 9 7.61 4.81 -5.17
C LEU A 9 6.87 5.70 -6.18
N ARG A 10 6.16 5.11 -7.14
CA ARG A 10 5.32 5.84 -8.09
C ARG A 10 4.26 6.70 -7.41
N TYR A 11 3.56 6.16 -6.40
CA TYR A 11 2.56 6.94 -5.65
C TYR A 11 3.19 8.14 -4.94
N LEU A 12 4.37 7.96 -4.36
CA LEU A 12 5.08 9.03 -3.67
C LEU A 12 5.62 10.09 -4.64
N GLU A 13 6.15 9.67 -5.79
CA GLU A 13 6.67 10.58 -6.81
C GLU A 13 5.58 11.44 -7.45
N ASN A 14 4.42 10.87 -7.73
CA ASN A 14 3.26 11.61 -8.20
C ASN A 14 2.74 12.62 -7.16
N LEU A 15 2.89 12.30 -5.87
CA LEU A 15 2.43 13.14 -4.77
C LEU A 15 3.39 14.30 -4.46
N ARG A 16 4.70 14.08 -4.56
CA ARG A 16 5.74 15.06 -4.16
C ARG A 16 5.58 16.48 -4.73
N PRO A 17 5.19 16.68 -6.01
CA PRO A 17 4.95 18.03 -6.55
C PRO A 17 3.83 18.80 -5.83
N HIS A 18 2.86 18.09 -5.25
CA HIS A 18 1.71 18.66 -4.57
C HIS A 18 1.99 18.94 -3.09
N LEU A 19 3.03 18.31 -2.52
CA LEU A 19 3.42 18.51 -1.13
C LEU A 19 4.24 19.79 -0.96
N LYS A 20 3.69 20.76 -0.24
CA LYS A 20 4.38 21.98 0.17
C LYS A 20 4.61 21.98 1.68
N GLY A 21 5.68 22.66 2.10
CA GLY A 21 5.99 22.86 3.52
C GLY A 21 6.98 21.86 4.14
N ARG A 22 7.44 22.23 5.34
CA ARG A 22 8.30 21.44 6.22
C ARG A 22 7.71 21.50 7.62
N ASP A 23 7.85 20.42 8.38
CA ASP A 23 7.52 20.40 9.80
C ASP A 23 8.76 20.01 10.63
N HIS A 24 8.59 19.74 11.92
CA HIS A 24 9.65 19.32 12.83
C HIS A 24 10.35 18.01 12.41
N ARG A 25 9.74 17.21 11.51
CA ARG A 25 10.30 15.97 10.95
C ARG A 25 11.04 16.22 9.63
N GLY A 26 10.96 17.44 9.10
CA GLY A 26 11.64 17.88 7.89
C GLY A 26 10.70 18.06 6.70
N LYS A 27 11.20 17.75 5.50
CA LYS A 27 10.42 17.93 4.25
C LYS A 27 9.34 16.87 4.13
N ARG A 28 8.08 17.30 4.02
CA ARG A 28 6.93 16.42 3.79
C ARG A 28 7.17 15.55 2.55
N GLY A 29 6.85 14.26 2.65
CA GLY A 29 7.06 13.29 1.56
C GLY A 29 8.51 12.88 1.30
N SER A 30 9.47 13.33 2.11
CA SER A 30 10.83 12.77 2.12
C SER A 30 10.87 11.41 2.82
N LEU A 31 11.88 10.59 2.53
CA LEU A 31 12.05 9.29 3.18
C LEU A 31 12.10 9.42 4.71
N ARG A 32 12.92 10.34 5.24
CA ARG A 32 13.06 10.56 6.69
C ARG A 32 11.74 11.01 7.33
N TRP A 33 10.97 11.83 6.62
CA TRP A 33 9.66 12.28 7.10
C TRP A 33 8.66 11.11 7.18
N LEU A 34 8.63 10.26 6.16
CA LEU A 34 7.79 9.06 6.15
C LEU A 34 8.21 8.06 7.22
N GLU A 35 9.51 7.86 7.41
CA GLU A 35 10.08 7.01 8.47
C GLU A 35 9.67 7.49 9.86
N ALA A 36 9.76 8.79 10.12
CA ALA A 36 9.35 9.40 11.39
C ALA A 36 7.84 9.23 11.63
N LEU A 37 7.00 9.57 10.65
CA LEU A 37 5.55 9.43 10.79
C LEU A 37 5.12 7.96 10.93
N MET A 38 5.80 7.05 10.23
CA MET A 38 5.56 5.61 10.37
C MET A 38 5.88 5.13 11.78
N ALA A 39 6.99 5.58 12.37
CA ALA A 39 7.39 5.25 13.73
C ALA A 39 6.39 5.76 14.78
N GLU A 40 5.93 7.00 14.64
CA GLU A 40 4.90 7.57 15.52
C GLU A 40 3.57 6.82 15.45
N ARG A 41 3.23 6.28 14.26
CA ARG A 41 2.05 5.42 14.08
C ARG A 41 2.30 3.98 14.53
N GLY A 42 3.36 3.70 15.29
CA GLY A 42 3.69 2.37 15.83
C GLY A 42 4.27 1.39 14.82
N GLY A 43 4.73 1.88 13.65
CA GLY A 43 5.41 1.08 12.64
C GLY A 43 6.94 1.10 12.79
N LYS A 44 7.63 0.30 12.00
CA LYS A 44 9.10 0.30 11.94
C LYS A 44 9.58 1.27 10.86
N ALA A 45 10.38 2.26 11.25
CA ALA A 45 10.97 3.23 10.31
C ALA A 45 11.73 2.53 9.16
N GLY A 46 12.60 1.56 9.48
CA GLY A 46 13.41 0.85 8.48
C GLY A 46 12.60 0.10 7.40
N THR A 47 11.35 -0.25 7.69
CA THR A 47 10.47 -0.92 6.73
C THR A 47 10.03 0.03 5.60
N VAL A 48 9.96 1.33 5.83
CA VAL A 48 9.52 2.31 4.80
C VAL A 48 10.42 2.23 3.56
N ARG A 49 11.75 2.25 3.74
CA ARG A 49 12.70 2.12 2.64
C ARG A 49 12.54 0.77 1.91
N ASN A 50 12.33 -0.30 2.65
CA ASN A 50 12.16 -1.64 2.08
C ASN A 50 10.88 -1.74 1.24
N ILE A 51 9.77 -1.17 1.70
CA ILE A 51 8.52 -1.15 0.94
C ILE A 51 8.68 -0.25 -0.29
N LEU A 52 9.18 0.99 -0.13
CA LEU A 52 9.32 1.95 -1.22
C LEU A 52 10.21 1.43 -2.35
N TYR A 53 11.34 0.81 -2.05
CA TYR A 53 12.32 0.46 -3.09
C TYR A 53 12.37 -1.02 -3.43
N LYS A 54 11.80 -1.90 -2.62
CA LYS A 54 11.87 -3.35 -2.82
C LYS A 54 10.53 -4.06 -2.69
N ASP A 55 9.45 -3.33 -2.34
CA ASP A 55 8.14 -3.90 -2.01
C ASP A 55 8.21 -4.99 -0.92
N LEU A 56 9.13 -4.84 0.03
CA LEU A 56 9.37 -5.77 1.13
C LEU A 56 8.84 -5.22 2.46
N GLY A 57 7.93 -5.94 3.08
CA GLY A 57 7.33 -5.62 4.38
C GLY A 57 6.11 -6.50 4.63
N SER A 58 5.64 -6.60 5.87
CA SER A 58 4.40 -7.33 6.17
C SER A 58 3.18 -6.62 5.56
N PRO A 59 2.07 -7.34 5.30
CA PRO A 59 0.83 -6.70 4.86
C PRO A 59 0.37 -5.56 5.75
N GLU A 60 0.51 -5.69 7.07
CA GLU A 60 0.15 -4.65 8.04
C GLU A 60 1.04 -3.41 7.92
N GLU A 61 2.34 -3.59 7.67
CA GLU A 61 3.27 -2.49 7.46
C GLU A 61 2.97 -1.77 6.13
N LYS A 62 2.69 -2.53 5.07
CA LYS A 62 2.25 -2.00 3.78
C LYS A 62 0.94 -1.23 3.93
N GLU A 63 -0.04 -1.78 4.65
CA GLU A 63 -1.33 -1.13 4.89
C GLU A 63 -1.17 0.20 5.63
N ARG A 64 -0.32 0.23 6.66
CA ARG A 64 -0.04 1.45 7.43
C ARG A 64 0.67 2.50 6.58
N LEU A 65 1.65 2.11 5.76
CA LEU A 65 2.30 3.04 4.84
C LEU A 65 1.32 3.57 3.78
N TYR A 66 0.44 2.72 3.26
CA TYR A 66 -0.60 3.14 2.33
C TYR A 66 -1.51 4.20 2.95
N ARG A 67 -1.97 4.01 4.20
CA ARG A 67 -2.78 5.02 4.90
C ARG A 67 -2.03 6.34 5.06
N VAL A 68 -0.74 6.30 5.41
CA VAL A 68 0.10 7.52 5.46
C VAL A 68 0.13 8.25 4.11
N ILE A 69 0.34 7.52 3.02
CA ILE A 69 0.35 8.11 1.67
C ILE A 69 -1.04 8.65 1.32
N ALA A 70 -2.10 7.90 1.60
CA ALA A 70 -3.48 8.30 1.30
C ALA A 70 -3.89 9.57 2.04
N ASP A 71 -3.54 9.69 3.33
CA ASP A 71 -3.77 10.91 4.12
C ASP A 71 -3.07 12.11 3.47
N LEU A 72 -1.82 11.93 3.00
CA LEU A 72 -1.10 13.00 2.30
C LEU A 72 -1.75 13.41 0.97
N TYR A 73 -2.32 12.46 0.23
CA TYR A 73 -3.08 12.76 -0.99
C TYR A 73 -4.31 13.62 -0.66
N GLN A 74 -5.07 13.23 0.37
CA GLN A 74 -6.23 13.99 0.84
C GLN A 74 -5.85 15.41 1.26
N GLU A 75 -4.75 15.57 2.00
CA GLU A 75 -4.26 16.90 2.40
C GLU A 75 -3.75 17.73 1.20
N ALA A 76 -3.19 17.08 0.18
CA ALA A 76 -2.66 17.75 -1.00
C ALA A 76 -3.76 18.12 -2.03
N GLY A 77 -4.96 17.56 -1.90
CA GLY A 77 -6.11 17.76 -2.78
C GLY A 77 -6.44 16.62 -3.77
N PRO A 78 -5.48 15.97 -4.46
CA PRO A 78 -5.82 14.91 -5.40
C PRO A 78 -6.33 13.64 -4.67
N PRO A 79 -7.23 12.87 -5.30
CA PRO A 79 -7.70 11.62 -4.71
C PRO A 79 -6.54 10.61 -4.59
N PRO A 80 -6.48 9.82 -3.50
CA PRO A 80 -5.43 8.82 -3.35
C PRO A 80 -5.56 7.73 -4.43
N PRO A 81 -4.44 7.22 -4.96
CA PRO A 81 -4.46 6.06 -5.84
C PRO A 81 -5.01 4.84 -5.08
N PRO A 82 -5.56 3.82 -5.78
CA PRO A 82 -6.06 2.62 -5.13
C PRO A 82 -4.93 1.88 -4.37
N PRO A 83 -5.24 1.11 -3.32
CA PRO A 83 -4.25 0.28 -2.64
C PRO A 83 -3.59 -0.70 -3.63
N PRO A 84 -2.29 -1.00 -3.49
CA PRO A 84 -1.65 -2.06 -4.28
C PRO A 84 -2.41 -3.38 -4.16
N ALA A 85 -2.43 -4.18 -5.22
CA ALA A 85 -3.27 -5.36 -5.34
C ALA A 85 -3.13 -6.34 -4.16
N GLU A 86 -1.92 -6.51 -3.61
CA GLU A 86 -1.67 -7.36 -2.44
C GLU A 86 -2.48 -6.90 -1.20
N LEU A 87 -2.56 -5.59 -0.95
CA LEU A 87 -3.38 -5.04 0.13
C LEU A 87 -4.87 -5.17 -0.14
N PHE A 88 -5.28 -5.04 -1.41
CA PHE A 88 -6.66 -5.28 -1.79
C PHE A 88 -7.08 -6.72 -1.50
N LEU A 89 -6.24 -7.71 -1.85
CA LEU A 89 -6.46 -9.12 -1.57
C LEU A 89 -6.51 -9.41 -0.07
N GLU A 90 -5.66 -8.77 0.74
CA GLU A 90 -5.67 -8.85 2.20
C GLU A 90 -6.96 -8.28 2.81
N SER A 91 -7.38 -7.09 2.37
CA SER A 91 -8.63 -6.47 2.83
C SER A 91 -9.86 -7.31 2.45
N ALA A 92 -9.89 -7.87 1.24
CA ALA A 92 -10.88 -8.84 0.82
C ALA A 92 -10.85 -10.09 1.73
N ARG A 93 -9.67 -10.65 2.02
CA ARG A 93 -9.53 -11.81 2.92
C ARG A 93 -10.01 -11.51 4.35
N LYS A 94 -9.76 -10.32 4.90
CA LYS A 94 -10.25 -9.91 6.23
C LYS A 94 -11.79 -9.81 6.24
N THR A 95 -12.37 -9.29 5.16
CA THR A 95 -13.83 -9.12 4.99
C THR A 95 -14.55 -10.45 4.70
N LEU A 96 -13.88 -11.39 4.03
CA LEU A 96 -14.44 -12.71 3.74
C LEU A 96 -14.40 -13.60 5.00
N GLY A 97 -15.57 -14.11 5.40
CA GLY A 97 -15.68 -15.18 6.40
C GLY A 97 -14.93 -16.46 5.97
N ARG A 98 -14.71 -17.40 6.91
CA ARG A 98 -13.86 -18.59 6.71
C ARG A 98 -14.18 -19.37 5.43
N ASP A 99 -15.46 -19.56 5.12
CA ASP A 99 -15.91 -20.29 3.92
C ASP A 99 -15.69 -19.48 2.64
N LYS A 100 -15.99 -18.18 2.66
CA LYS A 100 -15.75 -17.27 1.53
C LYS A 100 -14.26 -17.12 1.21
N ARG A 101 -13.36 -17.22 2.20
CA ARG A 101 -11.89 -17.26 1.96
C ARG A 101 -11.46 -18.51 1.20
N ARG A 102 -12.03 -19.68 1.50
CA ARG A 102 -11.69 -20.93 0.82
C ARG A 102 -12.10 -20.87 -0.64
N ILE A 103 -13.30 -20.35 -0.92
CA ILE A 103 -13.82 -20.17 -2.28
C ILE A 103 -12.96 -19.14 -3.05
N PHE A 104 -12.68 -17.99 -2.43
CA PHE A 104 -11.84 -16.95 -3.05
C PHE A 104 -10.42 -17.44 -3.38
N ARG A 105 -9.79 -18.22 -2.48
CA ARG A 105 -8.45 -18.77 -2.73
C ARG A 105 -8.44 -19.80 -3.87
N ARG A 106 -9.51 -20.61 -3.98
CA ARG A 106 -9.66 -21.56 -5.09
C ARG A 106 -9.86 -20.83 -6.42
N PHE A 107 -10.70 -19.80 -6.43
CA PHE A 107 -10.93 -18.95 -7.59
C PHE A 107 -9.65 -18.29 -8.10
N LEU A 108 -8.84 -17.70 -7.21
CA LEU A 108 -7.56 -17.09 -7.59
C LEU A 108 -6.58 -18.11 -8.20
N LYS A 109 -6.47 -19.31 -7.62
CA LYS A 109 -5.63 -20.37 -8.18
C LYS A 109 -6.08 -20.81 -9.57
N GLU A 110 -7.39 -20.92 -9.79
CA GLU A 110 -7.94 -21.29 -11.10
C GLU A 110 -7.73 -20.18 -12.14
N LEU A 111 -7.79 -18.91 -11.75
CA LEU A 111 -7.43 -17.78 -12.61
C LEU A 111 -5.93 -17.75 -12.96
N GLU A 112 -5.05 -17.94 -11.97
CA GLU A 112 -3.59 -17.98 -12.18
C GLU A 112 -3.18 -19.15 -13.10
N ALA A 113 -3.93 -20.25 -13.07
CA ALA A 113 -3.75 -21.39 -13.97
C ALA A 113 -4.34 -21.17 -15.39
N GLY A 114 -4.84 -19.98 -15.70
CA GLY A 114 -5.46 -19.65 -16.99
C GLY A 114 -6.89 -20.17 -17.17
N GLY A 115 -7.51 -20.67 -16.09
CA GLY A 115 -8.91 -21.07 -16.07
C GLY A 115 -9.86 -19.87 -16.09
N ARG A 116 -11.13 -20.14 -16.39
CA ARG A 116 -12.23 -19.17 -16.31
C ARG A 116 -13.19 -19.55 -15.18
N PRO A 117 -12.78 -19.43 -13.91
CA PRO A 117 -13.65 -19.79 -12.80
C PRO A 117 -14.85 -18.85 -12.76
N GLN A 118 -16.03 -19.39 -12.44
CA GLN A 118 -17.25 -18.62 -12.22
C GLN A 118 -17.64 -18.72 -10.74
N MET A 119 -18.00 -17.59 -10.14
CA MET A 119 -18.41 -17.52 -8.74
C MET A 119 -19.82 -16.94 -8.67
N VAL A 120 -20.78 -17.74 -8.19
CA VAL A 120 -22.13 -17.26 -7.88
C VAL A 120 -22.13 -16.79 -6.44
N VAL A 121 -22.42 -15.51 -6.24
CA VAL A 121 -22.53 -14.90 -4.91
C VAL A 121 -24.02 -14.79 -4.59
N VAL A 122 -24.46 -15.44 -3.51
CA VAL A 122 -25.84 -15.38 -2.97
C VAL A 122 -25.85 -14.54 -1.71
#